data_AF-A0AAN0JXQ1-F1
#
_entry.id   AF-A0AAN0JXQ1-F1
#
_cell.length_a   1.000
_cell.length_b   1.000
_cell.length_c   1.000
_cell.angle_alpha   90.00
_cell.angle_beta   90.00
_cell.angle_gamma   90.00
#
_symmetry.space_group_name_H-M   'P 1'
#
loop_
_entity.id
_entity.type
_entity.pdbx_description
1 polymer ?
#
loop_
_entity_poly.entity_id
_entity_poly.type
_entity_poly.pdbx_seq_one_letter_code
_entity_poly.pdbx_strand_id
1 'polypeptide(L)'
;MNHFTSLFSPPNFEPSHLLKLLIHLHIIASGENGDYFFPCALQSYTKPLVPQTETNPLLIVWQDNDGINTLPVPQGMFPLVITHLLTHNKCPCKVDFPPLDPHQYYKYRDALSFWIFIKTKRYTLHIINHYSHIEVYFDESVQEAKVKCPYIRELVMKAVSDSAKAINLEQNHVAAFSCLNEKEKNCYCVIEEDHSINCTLCKKSADISGDSYWCWFDSMDCGTKIIASDSQYLQVLDICNL
;
A
#
# COMPACT_ATOMS: atom_id res chain seq x y z
N MET A 1 -2.80 -49.69 -1.18
CA MET A 1 -3.39 -48.35 -1.27
C MET A 1 -2.50 -47.42 -0.47
N ASN A 2 -1.89 -46.41 -1.10
CA ASN A 2 -0.90 -45.55 -0.43
C ASN A 2 -1.58 -44.71 0.65
N HIS A 3 -1.03 -44.76 1.87
CA HIS A 3 -1.53 -44.00 3.02
C HIS A 3 -1.74 -42.51 2.69
N PHE A 4 -0.82 -41.91 1.93
CA PHE A 4 -0.92 -40.53 1.45
C PHE A 4 -2.13 -40.27 0.57
N THR A 5 -2.50 -41.19 -0.32
CA THR A 5 -3.67 -41.01 -1.19
C THR A 5 -4.96 -40.98 -0.36
N SER A 6 -5.03 -41.79 0.72
CA SER A 6 -6.19 -41.77 1.62
C SER A 6 -6.30 -40.50 2.47
N LEU A 7 -5.17 -39.88 2.81
CA LEU A 7 -5.11 -38.62 3.57
C LEU A 7 -5.60 -37.43 2.74
N PHE A 8 -5.24 -37.38 1.45
CA PHE A 8 -5.64 -36.30 0.54
C PHE A 8 -6.92 -36.58 -0.25
N SER A 9 -7.74 -37.55 0.21
CA SER A 9 -9.03 -37.87 -0.41
C SER A 9 -10.19 -37.60 0.56
N PRO A 10 -11.41 -37.36 0.04
CA PRO A 10 -12.63 -37.37 0.85
C PRO A 10 -12.75 -38.64 1.70
N PRO A 11 -13.20 -38.55 2.97
CA PRO A 11 -13.65 -37.33 3.66
C PRO A 11 -12.53 -36.57 4.38
N ASN A 12 -11.28 -37.06 4.34
CA ASN A 12 -10.17 -36.51 5.13
C ASN A 12 -9.69 -35.15 4.59
N PHE A 13 -9.74 -34.97 3.26
CA PHE A 13 -9.37 -33.73 2.60
C PHE A 13 -10.34 -33.38 1.48
N GLU A 14 -11.22 -32.43 1.75
CA GLU A 14 -12.14 -31.86 0.76
C GLU A 14 -11.46 -30.69 0.03
N PRO A 15 -11.81 -30.41 -1.24
CA PRO A 15 -11.32 -29.23 -1.96
C PRO A 15 -11.54 -27.90 -1.19
N SER A 16 -12.60 -27.82 -0.38
CA SER A 16 -12.88 -26.67 0.47
C SER A 16 -11.81 -26.44 1.56
N HIS A 17 -11.14 -27.50 2.02
CA HIS A 17 -10.02 -27.39 2.97
C HIS A 17 -8.82 -26.71 2.32
N LEU A 18 -8.52 -27.03 1.05
CA LEU A 18 -7.46 -26.36 0.30
C LEU A 18 -7.78 -24.87 0.11
N LEU A 19 -9.01 -24.54 -0.28
CA LEU A 19 -9.42 -23.15 -0.47
C LEU A 19 -9.31 -22.35 0.84
N LYS A 20 -9.79 -22.90 1.96
CA LYS A 20 -9.64 -22.31 3.29
C LYS A 20 -8.17 -22.08 3.65
N LEU A 21 -7.30 -23.04 3.35
CA LEU A 21 -5.86 -22.92 3.58
C LEU A 21 -5.25 -21.80 2.71
N LEU A 22 -5.57 -21.74 1.42
CA LEU A 22 -5.03 -20.71 0.52
C LEU A 22 -5.47 -19.29 0.91
N ILE A 23 -6.72 -19.14 1.38
CA ILE A 23 -7.22 -17.87 1.92
C ILE A 23 -6.52 -17.53 3.24
N HIS A 24 -6.37 -18.50 4.14
CA HIS A 24 -5.69 -18.32 5.43
C HIS A 24 -4.23 -17.90 5.26
N LEU A 25 -3.56 -18.44 4.23
CA LEU A 25 -2.19 -18.07 3.85
C LEU A 25 -2.11 -16.80 2.99
N HIS A 26 -3.25 -16.11 2.75
CA HIS A 26 -3.33 -14.89 1.94
C HIS A 26 -2.78 -15.04 0.50
N ILE A 27 -2.81 -16.27 -0.03
CA ILE A 27 -2.39 -16.60 -1.41
C ILE A 27 -3.49 -16.21 -2.41
N ILE A 28 -4.76 -16.38 -2.01
CA ILE A 28 -5.94 -15.97 -2.78
C ILE A 28 -6.86 -15.10 -1.93
N ALA A 29 -7.63 -14.22 -2.59
CA ALA A 29 -8.73 -13.49 -1.97
C ALA A 29 -10.08 -14.04 -2.46
N SER A 30 -11.07 -14.12 -1.57
CA SER A 30 -12.45 -14.50 -1.91
C SER A 30 -13.24 -13.31 -2.45
N GLY A 31 -13.97 -13.50 -3.54
CA GLY A 31 -14.93 -12.53 -4.10
C GLY A 31 -16.38 -12.78 -3.66
N GLU A 32 -17.29 -11.89 -4.06
CA GLU A 32 -18.70 -11.90 -3.63
C GLU A 32 -19.50 -13.09 -4.19
N ASN A 33 -19.14 -13.63 -5.37
CA ASN A 33 -19.90 -14.68 -6.07
C ASN A 33 -19.27 -16.09 -5.96
N GLY A 34 -18.43 -16.32 -4.95
CA GLY A 34 -17.68 -17.57 -4.81
C GLY A 34 -16.47 -17.67 -5.75
N ASP A 35 -16.17 -16.59 -6.48
CA ASP A 35 -14.95 -16.44 -7.27
C ASP A 35 -13.74 -16.21 -6.35
N TYR A 36 -12.55 -16.52 -6.88
CA TYR A 36 -11.28 -16.29 -6.18
C TYR A 36 -10.34 -15.46 -7.04
N PHE A 37 -9.66 -14.51 -6.40
CA PHE A 37 -8.59 -13.76 -7.03
C PHE A 37 -7.24 -14.32 -6.62
N PHE A 38 -6.40 -14.67 -7.60
CA PHE A 38 -5.05 -15.18 -7.39
C PHE A 38 -4.03 -14.23 -8.04
N PRO A 39 -3.45 -13.27 -7.28
CA PRO A 39 -2.59 -12.24 -7.85
C PRO A 39 -1.37 -12.81 -8.59
N CYS A 40 -0.78 -13.90 -8.09
CA CYS A 40 0.40 -14.52 -8.70
C CYS A 40 0.15 -15.17 -10.06
N ALA A 41 -1.12 -15.45 -10.41
CA ALA A 41 -1.49 -16.06 -11.69
C ALA A 41 -1.60 -15.04 -12.84
N LEU A 42 -1.52 -13.74 -12.54
CA LEU A 42 -1.58 -12.69 -13.55
C LEU A 42 -0.29 -12.61 -14.38
N GLN A 43 -0.43 -12.02 -15.57
CA GLN A 43 0.72 -11.69 -16.42
C GLN A 43 1.58 -10.60 -15.77
N SER A 44 2.87 -10.58 -16.09
CA SER A 44 3.77 -9.53 -15.61
C SER A 44 3.51 -8.21 -16.32
N TYR A 45 3.73 -7.12 -15.61
CA TYR A 45 3.65 -5.77 -16.09
C TYR A 45 4.87 -5.43 -16.96
N THR A 46 4.68 -5.34 -18.27
CA THR A 46 5.78 -5.03 -19.21
C THR A 46 5.94 -3.53 -19.51
N LYS A 47 5.42 -2.65 -18.62
CA LYS A 47 5.41 -1.17 -18.70
C LYS A 47 4.47 -0.51 -19.74
N PRO A 48 3.17 -0.37 -19.42
CA PRO A 48 2.32 0.71 -19.93
C PRO A 48 2.68 2.09 -19.33
N LEU A 49 1.97 3.15 -19.78
CA LEU A 49 2.16 4.52 -19.29
C LEU A 49 1.99 4.60 -17.77
N VAL A 50 2.87 5.36 -17.13
CA VAL A 50 2.77 5.75 -15.71
C VAL A 50 1.48 6.56 -15.50
N PRO A 51 0.74 6.37 -14.40
CA PRO A 51 -0.43 7.21 -14.10
C PRO A 51 -0.06 8.69 -14.14
N GLN A 52 -0.87 9.49 -14.83
CA GLN A 52 -0.70 10.94 -14.86
C GLN A 52 -1.56 11.56 -13.76
N THR A 53 -1.00 11.70 -12.57
CA THR A 53 -1.69 12.25 -11.40
C THR A 53 -1.14 13.64 -11.05
N GLU A 54 -1.97 14.50 -10.46
CA GLU A 54 -1.52 15.81 -9.96
C GLU A 54 -0.68 15.67 -8.66
N THR A 55 -0.86 14.57 -7.94
CA THR A 55 -0.07 14.21 -6.76
C THR A 55 1.14 13.36 -7.13
N ASN A 56 2.22 13.50 -6.39
CA ASN A 56 3.34 12.56 -6.48
C ASN A 56 2.97 11.23 -5.81
N PRO A 57 3.39 10.08 -6.36
CA PRO A 57 3.10 8.79 -5.75
C PRO A 57 3.80 8.66 -4.40
N LEU A 58 3.12 8.04 -3.44
CA LEU A 58 3.75 7.58 -2.22
C LEU A 58 4.58 6.34 -2.52
N LEU A 59 5.85 6.34 -2.12
CA LEU A 59 6.70 5.16 -2.20
C LEU A 59 6.73 4.42 -0.86
N ILE A 60 6.79 3.10 -0.94
CA ILE A 60 7.06 2.22 0.19
C ILE A 60 8.37 1.51 -0.10
N VAL A 61 9.37 1.80 0.72
CA VAL A 61 10.73 1.27 0.60
C VAL A 61 11.08 0.43 1.81
N TRP A 62 11.90 -0.59 1.62
CA TRP A 62 12.45 -1.40 2.71
C TRP A 62 13.86 -0.93 3.00
N GLN A 63 14.25 -0.83 4.27
CA GLN A 63 15.59 -0.41 4.67
C GLN A 63 16.31 -1.48 5.49
N ASP A 64 17.63 -1.49 5.45
CA ASP A 64 18.40 -2.28 6.42
C ASP A 64 18.34 -1.66 7.82
N ASN A 65 18.94 -2.33 8.79
CA ASN A 65 18.92 -1.90 10.20
C ASN A 65 19.57 -0.52 10.44
N ASP A 66 20.46 -0.11 9.53
CA ASP A 66 21.15 1.19 9.61
C ASP A 66 20.29 2.32 8.99
N GLY A 67 19.19 2.00 8.30
CA GLY A 67 18.29 2.97 7.67
C GLY A 67 18.91 3.69 6.46
N ILE A 68 20.12 3.32 6.04
CA ILE A 68 20.85 4.00 4.97
C ILE A 68 20.60 3.29 3.64
N ASN A 69 20.63 1.95 3.64
CA ASN A 69 20.50 1.19 2.39
C ASN A 69 19.06 0.75 2.19
N THR A 70 18.58 0.88 0.96
CA THR A 70 17.29 0.31 0.58
C THR A 70 17.45 -1.14 0.13
N LEU A 71 16.56 -1.99 0.63
CA LEU A 71 16.44 -3.39 0.28
C LEU A 71 15.36 -3.57 -0.80
N PRO A 72 15.46 -4.64 -1.62
CA PRO A 72 14.38 -5.02 -2.51
C PRO A 72 13.08 -5.32 -1.75
N VAL A 73 11.95 -5.13 -2.42
CA VAL A 73 10.64 -5.56 -1.94
C VAL A 73 10.69 -7.06 -1.66
N PRO A 74 10.35 -7.51 -0.43
CA PRO A 74 10.43 -8.91 -0.08
C PRO A 74 9.58 -9.80 -0.98
N GLN A 75 10.07 -11.00 -1.27
CA GLN A 75 9.35 -11.95 -2.12
C GLN A 75 7.99 -12.29 -1.51
N GLY A 76 6.93 -12.21 -2.33
CA GLY A 76 5.56 -12.45 -1.87
C GLY A 76 4.90 -11.26 -1.18
N MET A 77 5.62 -10.17 -0.89
CA MET A 77 5.05 -8.99 -0.24
C MET A 77 3.90 -8.37 -1.05
N PHE A 78 4.13 -8.11 -2.34
CA PHE A 78 3.11 -7.49 -3.19
C PHE A 78 1.79 -8.28 -3.24
N PRO A 79 1.75 -9.58 -3.59
CA PRO A 79 0.49 -10.32 -3.59
C PRO A 79 -0.19 -10.37 -2.21
N LEU A 80 0.57 -10.41 -1.11
CA LEU A 80 0.03 -10.35 0.25
C LEU A 80 -0.60 -9.00 0.59
N VAL A 81 0.03 -7.89 0.19
CA VAL A 81 -0.53 -6.54 0.39
C VAL A 81 -1.86 -6.42 -0.33
N ILE A 82 -1.92 -6.93 -1.56
CA ILE A 82 -3.14 -6.92 -2.38
C ILE A 82 -4.25 -7.74 -1.72
N THR A 83 -3.95 -8.96 -1.25
CA THR A 83 -4.97 -9.78 -0.58
C THR A 83 -5.41 -9.17 0.75
N HIS A 84 -4.52 -8.55 1.52
CA HIS A 84 -4.88 -7.78 2.73
C HIS A 84 -5.74 -6.55 2.43
N LEU A 85 -5.48 -5.82 1.35
CA LEU A 85 -6.33 -4.69 0.96
C LEU A 85 -7.74 -5.18 0.60
N LEU A 86 -7.86 -6.28 -0.15
CA LEU A 86 -9.14 -6.86 -0.54
C LEU A 86 -9.96 -7.43 0.62
N THR A 87 -9.35 -7.75 1.77
CA THR A 87 -10.12 -8.14 2.97
C THR A 87 -10.80 -6.94 3.66
N HIS A 88 -10.43 -5.70 3.33
CA HIS A 88 -11.11 -4.49 3.79
C HIS A 88 -12.39 -4.30 2.96
N ASN A 89 -13.44 -5.05 3.32
CA ASN A 89 -14.71 -5.09 2.61
C ASN A 89 -15.89 -4.48 3.41
N LYS A 90 -15.61 -3.71 4.46
CA LYS A 90 -16.62 -3.11 5.34
C LYS A 90 -16.41 -1.60 5.53
N CYS A 91 -17.52 -0.90 5.71
CA CYS A 91 -17.57 0.53 6.05
C CYS A 91 -16.61 0.85 7.22
N PRO A 92 -15.85 1.97 7.17
CA PRO A 92 -15.95 3.09 6.23
C PRO A 92 -15.19 2.94 4.91
N CYS A 93 -14.48 1.83 4.71
CA CYS A 93 -13.67 1.61 3.51
C CYS A 93 -13.85 0.22 2.91
N LYS A 94 -14.49 0.18 1.73
CA LYS A 94 -14.51 -1.00 0.87
C LYS A 94 -13.42 -0.84 -0.18
N VAL A 95 -12.62 -1.88 -0.39
CA VAL A 95 -11.71 -2.01 -1.53
C VAL A 95 -12.29 -3.03 -2.50
N ASP A 96 -12.34 -2.70 -3.78
CA ASP A 96 -12.87 -3.58 -4.83
C ASP A 96 -12.10 -3.39 -6.14
N PHE A 97 -12.31 -4.29 -7.10
CA PHE A 97 -11.73 -4.14 -8.43
C PHE A 97 -12.55 -3.17 -9.30
N PRO A 98 -11.88 -2.32 -10.09
CA PRO A 98 -12.55 -1.60 -11.17
C PRO A 98 -13.03 -2.58 -12.26
N PRO A 99 -13.92 -2.13 -13.17
CA PRO A 99 -14.25 -2.88 -14.37
C PRO A 99 -12.98 -3.13 -15.21
N LEU A 100 -13.05 -4.16 -16.05
CA LEU A 100 -11.96 -4.49 -16.95
C LEU A 100 -11.86 -3.46 -18.08
N ASP A 101 -11.06 -2.43 -17.87
CA ASP A 101 -10.62 -1.49 -18.91
C ASP A 101 -9.09 -1.35 -18.84
N PRO A 102 -8.34 -1.98 -19.76
CA PRO A 102 -6.88 -1.94 -19.76
C PRO A 102 -6.30 -0.57 -20.13
N HIS A 103 -7.12 0.38 -20.62
CA HIS A 103 -6.68 1.75 -20.89
C HIS A 103 -6.67 2.62 -19.63
N GLN A 104 -7.42 2.23 -18.60
CA GLN A 104 -7.56 2.99 -17.36
C GLN A 104 -7.03 2.25 -16.13
N TYR A 105 -7.07 0.91 -16.14
CA TYR A 105 -6.81 0.11 -14.96
C TYR A 105 -5.79 -1.00 -15.23
N TYR A 106 -4.86 -1.14 -14.29
CA TYR A 106 -3.89 -2.21 -14.26
C TYR A 106 -4.48 -3.49 -13.68
N LYS A 107 -4.21 -4.62 -14.36
CA LYS A 107 -4.51 -5.97 -13.87
C LYS A 107 -3.36 -6.93 -14.19
N TYR A 108 -2.22 -6.66 -13.55
CA TYR A 108 -0.97 -7.41 -13.71
C TYR A 108 -0.47 -7.91 -12.36
N ARG A 109 0.46 -8.88 -12.40
CA ARG A 109 1.02 -9.52 -11.21
C ARG A 109 1.74 -8.55 -10.27
N ASP A 110 2.27 -7.48 -10.82
CA ASP A 110 3.10 -6.45 -10.20
C ASP A 110 2.54 -5.03 -10.41
N ALA A 111 1.32 -4.90 -10.94
CA ALA A 111 0.62 -3.62 -11.03
C ALA A 111 -0.89 -3.83 -11.02
N LEU A 112 -1.58 -3.27 -10.03
CA LEU A 112 -3.02 -3.42 -9.86
C LEU A 112 -3.70 -2.09 -9.59
N SER A 113 -4.93 -1.96 -10.07
CA SER A 113 -5.80 -0.82 -9.76
C SER A 113 -6.99 -1.27 -8.93
N PHE A 114 -7.39 -0.41 -8.01
CA PHE A 114 -8.50 -0.64 -7.10
C PHE A 114 -9.45 0.53 -7.10
N TRP A 115 -10.72 0.23 -6.82
CA TRP A 115 -11.64 1.21 -6.30
C TRP A 115 -11.59 1.18 -4.78
N ILE A 116 -11.36 2.35 -4.21
CA ILE A 116 -11.52 2.58 -2.78
C ILE A 116 -12.78 3.42 -2.55
N PHE A 117 -13.67 2.90 -1.71
CA PHE A 117 -14.90 3.60 -1.33
C PHE A 117 -14.68 4.23 0.02
N ILE A 118 -14.48 5.55 0.07
CA ILE A 118 -14.36 6.29 1.32
C ILE A 118 -15.71 6.97 1.55
N LYS A 119 -16.44 6.53 2.58
CA LYS A 119 -17.87 6.84 2.77
C LYS A 119 -18.71 6.32 1.60
N THR A 120 -19.28 7.22 0.79
CA THR A 120 -20.13 6.93 -0.37
C THR A 120 -19.47 7.29 -1.70
N LYS A 121 -18.26 7.86 -1.66
CA LYS A 121 -17.51 8.25 -2.86
C LYS A 121 -16.48 7.18 -3.22
N ARG A 122 -16.37 6.94 -4.52
CA ARG A 122 -15.45 5.98 -5.13
C ARG A 122 -14.27 6.75 -5.71
N TYR A 123 -13.07 6.25 -5.44
CA TYR A 123 -11.83 6.78 -5.97
C TYR A 123 -10.97 5.66 -6.56
N THR A 124 -10.02 6.03 -7.43
CA THR A 124 -9.10 5.08 -8.05
C THR A 124 -7.74 5.14 -7.38
N LEU A 125 -7.22 3.96 -7.03
CA LEU A 125 -5.88 3.76 -6.48
C LEU A 125 -5.11 2.83 -7.41
N HIS A 126 -3.90 3.22 -7.83
CA HIS A 126 -2.98 2.32 -8.54
C HIS A 126 -1.83 1.94 -7.61
N ILE A 127 -1.48 0.66 -7.56
CA ILE A 127 -0.36 0.14 -6.77
C ILE A 127 0.56 -0.65 -7.71
N ILE A 128 1.82 -0.24 -7.80
CA ILE A 128 2.81 -0.80 -8.72
C ILE A 128 4.04 -1.25 -7.94
N ASN A 129 4.48 -2.49 -8.16
CA ASN A 129 5.69 -3.05 -7.58
C ASN A 129 6.85 -2.96 -8.58
N HIS A 130 7.84 -2.12 -8.28
CA HIS A 130 9.06 -1.98 -9.07
C HIS A 130 10.19 -2.90 -8.59
N TYR A 131 9.92 -3.84 -7.69
CA TYR A 131 10.84 -4.77 -7.03
C TYR A 131 11.89 -4.11 -6.11
N SER A 132 12.24 -2.85 -6.35
CA SER A 132 13.03 -1.99 -5.46
C SER A 132 12.16 -1.28 -4.42
N HIS A 133 10.92 -0.98 -4.79
CA HIS A 133 9.94 -0.28 -3.97
C HIS A 133 8.52 -0.54 -4.50
N ILE A 134 7.51 -0.16 -3.73
CA ILE A 134 6.12 -0.12 -4.18
C ILE A 134 5.69 1.34 -4.34
N GLU A 135 5.05 1.66 -5.45
CA GLU A 135 4.42 2.96 -5.72
C GLU A 135 2.92 2.89 -5.48
N VAL A 136 2.37 3.94 -4.89
CA VAL A 136 0.93 4.13 -4.65
C VAL A 136 0.50 5.45 -5.27
N TYR A 137 -0.38 5.39 -6.26
CA TYR A 137 -0.93 6.56 -6.95
C TYR A 137 -2.40 6.75 -6.58
N PHE A 138 -2.75 7.97 -6.19
CA PHE A 138 -4.13 8.39 -6.00
C PHE A 138 -4.55 9.27 -7.18
N ASP A 139 -5.52 8.80 -7.96
CA ASP A 139 -5.96 9.47 -9.20
C ASP A 139 -7.05 10.50 -8.91
N GLU A 140 -6.66 11.59 -8.27
CA GLU A 140 -7.54 12.72 -7.96
C GLU A 140 -6.77 14.04 -7.94
N SER A 141 -7.51 15.15 -7.92
CA SER A 141 -6.94 16.49 -7.74
C SER A 141 -6.21 16.65 -6.41
N VAL A 142 -5.24 17.55 -6.35
CA VAL A 142 -4.49 17.85 -5.11
C VAL A 142 -5.40 18.23 -3.93
N GLN A 143 -6.52 18.91 -4.19
CA GLN A 143 -7.46 19.33 -3.13
C GLN A 143 -8.19 18.15 -2.50
N GLU A 144 -8.64 17.19 -3.31
CA GLU A 144 -9.27 15.97 -2.79
C GLU A 144 -8.21 15.08 -2.11
N ALA A 145 -7.01 15.00 -2.69
CA ALA A 145 -5.88 14.26 -2.14
C ALA A 145 -5.51 14.70 -0.72
N LYS A 146 -5.46 16.01 -0.42
CA LYS A 146 -5.17 16.51 0.94
C LYS A 146 -6.07 15.92 2.02
N VAL A 147 -7.32 15.62 1.68
CA VAL A 147 -8.31 15.10 2.64
C VAL A 147 -8.28 13.57 2.73
N LYS A 148 -7.79 12.89 1.68
CA LYS A 148 -7.93 11.43 1.53
C LYS A 148 -6.61 10.68 1.59
N CYS A 149 -5.52 11.25 1.12
CA CYS A 149 -4.23 10.60 1.06
C CYS A 149 -3.68 10.18 2.44
N PRO A 150 -3.89 10.90 3.56
CA PRO A 150 -3.45 10.41 4.87
C PRO A 150 -4.15 9.10 5.25
N TYR A 151 -5.46 9.03 5.02
CA TYR A 151 -6.25 7.81 5.24
C TYR A 151 -5.81 6.65 4.33
N ILE A 152 -5.58 6.94 3.04
CA ILE A 152 -5.11 5.92 2.08
C ILE A 152 -3.72 5.43 2.45
N ARG A 153 -2.81 6.32 2.86
CA ARG A 153 -1.48 5.97 3.36
C ARG A 153 -1.60 5.02 4.54
N GLU A 154 -2.40 5.35 5.55
CA GLU A 154 -2.59 4.48 6.72
C GLU A 154 -3.12 3.10 6.32
N LEU A 155 -4.13 3.04 5.44
CA LEU A 155 -4.69 1.79 4.95
C LEU A 155 -3.64 0.91 4.26
N VAL A 156 -2.87 1.49 3.34
CA VAL A 156 -1.85 0.76 2.59
C VAL A 156 -0.68 0.35 3.48
N MET A 157 -0.18 1.26 4.32
CA MET A 157 0.92 0.96 5.26
C MET A 157 0.51 -0.12 6.27
N LYS A 158 -0.74 -0.11 6.73
CA LYS A 158 -1.29 -1.18 7.56
C LYS A 158 -1.32 -2.52 6.81
N ALA A 159 -1.77 -2.54 5.55
CA ALA A 159 -1.75 -3.76 4.74
C ALA A 159 -0.32 -4.29 4.52
N VAL A 160 0.67 -3.41 4.34
CA VAL A 160 2.09 -3.79 4.27
C VAL A 160 2.59 -4.36 5.60
N SER A 161 2.28 -3.69 6.70
CA SER A 161 2.62 -4.15 8.05
C SER A 161 2.03 -5.52 8.39
N ASP A 162 0.76 -5.74 8.08
CA ASP A 162 0.07 -7.01 8.31
C ASP A 162 0.63 -8.11 7.39
N SER A 163 0.97 -7.76 6.14
CA SER A 163 1.65 -8.67 5.21
C SER A 163 3.01 -9.09 5.72
N ALA A 164 3.84 -8.15 6.22
CA ALA A 164 5.15 -8.45 6.78
C ALA A 164 5.04 -9.41 7.98
N LYS A 165 4.07 -9.19 8.88
CA LYS A 165 3.79 -10.10 10.00
C LYS A 165 3.41 -11.50 9.52
N ALA A 166 2.58 -11.61 8.49
CA ALA A 166 2.12 -12.90 7.96
C ALA A 166 3.27 -13.79 7.44
N ILE A 167 4.40 -13.19 7.02
CA ILE A 167 5.60 -13.90 6.56
C ILE A 167 6.79 -13.76 7.50
N ASN A 168 6.56 -13.34 8.76
CA ASN A 168 7.58 -13.17 9.80
C ASN A 168 8.77 -12.31 9.37
N LEU A 169 8.50 -11.23 8.64
CA LEU A 169 9.51 -10.22 8.31
C LEU A 169 9.52 -9.09 9.32
N GLU A 170 10.70 -8.50 9.52
CA GLU A 170 10.84 -7.25 10.25
C GLU A 170 10.07 -6.12 9.55
N GLN A 171 9.52 -5.20 10.34
CA GLN A 171 8.72 -4.08 9.83
C GLN A 171 9.60 -2.87 9.50
N ASN A 172 10.62 -3.09 8.68
CA ASN A 172 11.59 -2.08 8.23
C ASN A 172 11.15 -1.35 6.94
N HIS A 173 9.84 -1.23 6.73
CA HIS A 173 9.28 -0.51 5.58
C HIS A 173 8.91 0.91 5.99
N VAL A 174 9.25 1.87 5.14
CA VAL A 174 9.02 3.29 5.40
C VAL A 174 8.38 3.98 4.21
N ALA A 175 7.68 5.08 4.49
CA ALA A 175 7.11 5.96 3.49
C ALA A 175 8.19 6.89 2.92
N ALA A 176 8.25 7.02 1.61
CA ALA A 176 9.25 7.83 0.94
C ALA A 176 8.71 8.48 -0.34
N PHE A 177 9.51 9.37 -0.91
CA PHE A 177 9.33 9.91 -2.26
C PHE A 177 10.57 9.66 -3.12
N SER A 178 10.36 9.65 -4.43
CA SER A 178 11.47 9.55 -5.37
C SER A 178 12.31 10.82 -5.29
N CYS A 179 13.63 10.68 -5.24
CA CYS A 179 14.49 11.83 -5.41
C CYS A 179 14.58 12.17 -6.90
N LEU A 180 14.26 13.41 -7.25
CA LEU A 180 14.20 13.93 -8.62
C LEU A 180 15.56 13.90 -9.38
N ASN A 181 16.63 13.41 -8.76
CA ASN A 181 17.92 13.23 -9.43
C ASN A 181 17.98 11.87 -10.14
N GLU A 182 17.41 11.81 -11.34
CA GLU A 182 17.22 10.62 -12.21
C GLU A 182 18.47 9.76 -12.47
N LYS A 183 19.68 10.22 -12.12
CA LYS A 183 20.93 9.50 -12.35
C LYS A 183 21.25 8.47 -11.27
N GLU A 184 20.58 8.52 -10.11
CA GLU A 184 20.85 7.63 -8.97
C GLU A 184 19.69 6.65 -8.78
N LYS A 185 19.87 5.45 -9.36
CA LYS A 185 18.97 4.33 -9.08
C LYS A 185 19.00 4.06 -7.57
N ASN A 186 17.81 3.96 -6.96
CA ASN A 186 17.61 3.69 -5.53
C ASN A 186 17.88 4.87 -4.57
N CYS A 187 17.75 6.11 -5.05
CA CYS A 187 17.81 7.30 -4.21
C CYS A 187 16.38 7.74 -3.84
N TYR A 188 16.07 7.68 -2.55
CA TYR A 188 14.75 7.94 -1.99
C TYR A 188 14.87 8.97 -0.87
N CYS A 189 13.82 9.78 -0.70
CA CYS A 189 13.69 10.70 0.42
C CYS A 189 12.61 10.17 1.36
N VAL A 190 13.05 9.60 2.48
CA VAL A 190 12.22 9.03 3.53
C VAL A 190 11.61 10.16 4.35
N ILE A 191 10.33 10.00 4.70
CA ILE A 191 9.63 10.91 5.58
C ILE A 191 9.57 10.28 6.97
N GLU A 192 10.28 10.89 7.90
CA GLU A 192 10.34 10.46 9.30
C GLU A 192 9.06 10.83 10.06
N GLU A 193 8.89 10.29 11.26
CA GLU A 193 7.69 10.56 12.10
C GLU A 193 7.55 12.05 12.45
N ASP A 194 8.66 12.75 12.64
CA ASP A 194 8.70 14.20 12.90
C ASP A 194 8.54 15.04 11.61
N HIS A 195 8.21 14.40 10.48
CA HIS A 195 8.09 14.98 9.15
C HIS A 195 9.41 15.58 8.63
N SER A 196 10.54 15.23 9.24
CA SER A 196 11.84 15.50 8.64
C SER A 196 12.05 14.61 7.41
N ILE A 197 12.84 15.13 6.48
CA ILE A 197 13.13 14.44 5.22
C ILE A 197 14.57 13.97 5.24
N ASN A 198 14.75 12.65 5.18
CA ASN A 198 16.05 12.03 5.11
C ASN A 198 16.23 11.33 3.76
N CYS A 199 17.07 11.91 2.91
CA CYS A 199 17.39 11.30 1.62
C CYS A 199 18.57 10.35 1.76
N THR A 200 18.46 9.15 1.20
CA THR A 200 19.42 8.05 1.40
C THR A 200 20.73 8.24 0.62
N LEU A 201 21.00 7.41 -0.39
CA LEU A 201 22.25 7.39 -1.17
C LEU A 201 22.36 8.54 -2.20
N CYS A 202 21.71 9.66 -1.90
CA CYS A 202 21.51 10.77 -2.80
C CYS A 202 22.69 11.75 -2.75
N LYS A 203 23.29 12.09 -3.89
CA LYS A 203 24.34 13.14 -3.96
C LYS A 203 23.82 14.53 -3.61
N LYS A 204 22.52 14.76 -3.84
CA LYS A 204 21.81 15.99 -3.47
C LYS A 204 20.43 15.60 -2.94
N SER A 205 19.98 16.28 -1.89
CA SER A 205 18.61 16.16 -1.42
C SER A 205 17.63 16.62 -2.51
N ALA A 206 16.47 15.97 -2.59
CA ALA A 206 15.38 16.44 -3.41
C ALA A 206 14.66 17.58 -2.71
N ASP A 207 14.15 18.53 -3.51
CA ASP A 207 13.20 19.53 -3.04
C ASP A 207 11.80 18.91 -2.99
N ILE A 208 11.49 18.27 -1.87
CA ILE A 208 10.15 17.73 -1.57
C ILE A 208 9.34 18.85 -0.93
N SER A 209 8.72 19.66 -1.78
CA SER A 209 7.91 20.79 -1.36
C SER A 209 6.57 20.82 -2.10
N GLY A 210 5.57 21.38 -1.42
CA GLY A 210 4.24 21.55 -1.98
C GLY A 210 3.27 20.40 -1.73
N ASP A 211 1.99 20.73 -1.96
CA ASP A 211 0.86 19.89 -1.59
C ASP A 211 0.80 18.55 -2.33
N SER A 212 1.39 18.45 -3.52
CA SER A 212 1.43 17.22 -4.30
C SER A 212 2.23 16.10 -3.63
N TYR A 213 3.17 16.44 -2.73
CA TYR A 213 3.87 15.47 -1.87
C TYR A 213 3.19 15.39 -0.50
N TRP A 214 2.98 16.55 0.14
CA TRP A 214 2.54 16.62 1.51
C TRP A 214 1.08 16.19 1.73
N CYS A 215 0.28 16.03 0.66
CA CYS A 215 -1.06 15.47 0.80
C CYS A 215 -1.09 14.09 1.47
N TRP A 216 -0.03 13.28 1.34
CA TRP A 216 0.05 11.94 1.97
C TRP A 216 0.22 11.95 3.48
N PHE A 217 0.56 13.10 4.05
CA PHE A 217 0.83 13.27 5.47
C PHE A 217 -0.14 14.33 6.00
N ASP A 218 -0.56 14.20 7.25
CA ASP A 218 -1.37 15.26 7.86
C ASP A 218 -0.52 16.53 7.86
N SER A 219 -0.93 17.53 7.08
CA SER A 219 -0.26 18.82 7.11
C SER A 219 -0.39 19.37 8.53
N MET A 220 0.70 19.40 9.30
CA MET A 220 0.80 20.44 10.31
C MET A 220 0.72 21.75 9.54
N ASP A 221 -0.39 22.47 9.70
CA ASP A 221 -0.34 23.91 9.58
C ASP A 221 0.81 24.36 10.49
N CYS A 222 1.96 24.67 9.89
CA CYS A 222 3.03 25.43 10.53
C CYS A 222 2.53 26.87 10.69
N GLY A 223 1.42 27.04 11.40
CA GLY A 223 0.91 28.28 11.92
C GLY A 223 1.32 28.33 13.38
N THR A 224 2.28 29.20 13.69
CA THR A 224 2.75 29.58 15.01
C THR A 224 1.62 29.64 16.03
N LYS A 225 1.32 28.54 16.72
CA LYS A 225 0.55 28.58 17.97
C LYS A 225 1.52 28.92 19.07
N ILE A 226 1.57 30.20 19.39
CA ILE A 226 2.09 30.68 20.67
C ILE A 226 1.37 29.85 21.74
N ILE A 227 2.12 28.95 22.38
CA ILE A 227 1.63 28.17 23.51
C ILE A 227 1.53 29.15 24.68
N ALA A 228 0.33 29.64 24.94
CA ALA A 228 -0.05 29.96 26.31
C ALA A 228 -0.35 28.63 27.01
N SER A 229 0.34 28.39 28.12
CA SER A 229 0.20 27.20 28.93
C SER A 229 -1.23 27.08 29.48
N ASP A 230 -1.79 25.87 29.46
CA ASP A 230 -2.00 25.10 30.67
C ASP A 230 -2.71 23.76 30.37
N SER A 231 -2.00 22.69 30.72
CA SER A 231 -2.46 21.52 31.46
C SER A 231 -3.78 20.81 31.10
N GLN A 232 -3.59 19.55 30.67
CA GLN A 232 -4.41 18.34 30.93
C GLN A 232 -5.74 18.19 30.17
N TYR A 233 -5.73 17.39 29.10
CA TYR A 233 -6.49 16.13 28.94
C TYR A 233 -6.16 15.55 27.55
N LEU A 234 -5.45 14.42 27.50
CA LEU A 234 -5.30 13.60 26.29
C LEU A 234 -6.63 12.91 26.03
N GLN A 235 -7.39 13.36 25.04
CA GLN A 235 -8.47 12.58 24.45
C GLN A 235 -7.99 11.94 23.14
N VAL A 236 -8.03 10.62 23.12
CA VAL A 236 -7.93 9.79 21.93
C VAL A 236 -9.03 10.24 20.96
N LEU A 237 -8.62 10.74 19.78
CA LEU A 237 -9.54 11.07 18.70
C LEU A 237 -10.10 9.78 18.11
N ASP A 238 -11.38 9.54 18.36
CA ASP A 238 -12.15 8.43 17.83
C ASP A 238 -12.41 8.68 16.32
N ILE A 239 -11.84 7.83 15.46
CA ILE A 239 -11.78 7.96 13.99
C ILE A 239 -13.18 7.79 13.31
N CYS A 240 -14.26 7.68 14.07
CA CYS A 240 -15.59 7.36 13.55
C CYS A 240 -16.43 8.55 13.04
N ASN A 241 -15.92 9.79 13.05
CA ASN A 241 -16.72 10.97 12.70
C ASN A 241 -16.16 11.84 11.56
N LEU A 242 -15.31 11.29 10.68
CA LEU A 242 -15.00 11.94 9.41
C LEU A 242 -15.89 11.43 8.31
#